data_AF-A0A645IKG3-F1
#
_entry.id   AF-A0A645IKG3-F1
#
_cell.length_a   1.000
_cell.length_b   1.000
_cell.length_c   1.000
_cell.angle_alpha   90.00
_cell.angle_beta   90.00
_cell.angle_gamma   90.00
#
_symmetry.space_group_name_H-M   'P 1'
#
loop_
_entity.id
_entity.type
_entity.pdbx_description
1 polymer ?
#
loop_
_entity_poly.entity_id
_entity_poly.type
_entity_poly.pdbx_seq_one_letter_code
_entity_poly.pdbx_strand_id
1 'polypeptide(L)'
;MTSTYQDDGSENLHNIMLYQSMSGDAGEGTASFQMTGGSITANSGDLFYVTNTDAVILLSGVDLTLANNNLLTVAGNSSSRGWGTAGANGAQVAFTAADMALEGDVTVDTISALQFKLANGAVFNGSLNIVENEAGGTPVSDNAVVTVGTGATWNLTGNCTVTTLKNNGTINFNGYAITLADGTVVSK
;
A
#
# COMPACT_ATOMS: atom_id res chain seq x y z
N MET A 1 -9.90 16.01 -8.06
CA MET A 1 -9.49 17.08 -7.12
C MET A 1 -8.64 16.42 -6.06
N THR A 2 -7.40 16.88 -5.87
CA THR A 2 -6.59 16.48 -4.70
C THR A 2 -7.16 17.21 -3.50
N SER A 3 -8.01 16.55 -2.70
CA SER A 3 -8.36 17.12 -1.40
C SER A 3 -7.19 16.90 -0.47
N THR A 4 -6.70 17.99 0.10
CA THR A 4 -5.63 17.97 1.09
C THR A 4 -6.18 18.39 2.43
N TYR A 5 -5.51 18.01 3.51
CA TYR A 5 -5.88 18.49 4.83
C TYR A 5 -5.82 20.03 4.85
N GLN A 6 -6.92 20.68 5.25
CA GLN A 6 -7.05 22.14 5.32
C GLN A 6 -6.86 22.89 3.98
N ASP A 7 -6.96 22.20 2.84
CA ASP A 7 -6.74 22.75 1.50
C ASP A 7 -5.36 23.43 1.30
N ASP A 8 -4.37 23.09 2.14
CA ASP A 8 -3.04 23.70 2.12
C ASP A 8 -2.06 23.06 1.12
N GLY A 9 -2.47 21.98 0.45
CA GLY A 9 -1.69 21.27 -0.55
C GLY A 9 -0.58 20.39 0.02
N SER A 10 -0.44 20.28 1.35
CA SER A 10 0.72 19.62 1.99
C SER A 10 0.57 18.10 2.11
N GLU A 11 -0.63 17.61 2.41
CA GLU A 11 -0.89 16.18 2.67
C GLU A 11 -2.28 15.80 2.14
N ASN A 12 -2.37 14.70 1.39
CA ASN A 12 -3.65 14.19 0.87
C ASN A 12 -4.61 13.79 2.00
N LEU A 13 -5.91 13.91 1.77
CA LEU A 13 -6.89 13.26 2.64
C LEU A 13 -6.75 11.73 2.56
N HIS A 14 -6.93 11.07 3.70
CA HIS A 14 -6.88 9.62 3.80
C HIS A 14 -8.18 9.12 4.44
N ASN A 15 -8.86 8.17 3.80
CA ASN A 15 -10.16 7.68 4.27
C ASN A 15 -10.00 6.72 5.45
N ILE A 16 -9.01 5.83 5.37
CA ILE A 16 -8.67 4.88 6.42
C ILE A 16 -7.18 5.01 6.74
N MET A 17 -6.87 5.52 7.92
CA MET A 17 -5.50 5.69 8.40
C MET A 17 -5.19 4.69 9.51
N LEU A 18 -4.10 3.94 9.36
CA LEU A 18 -3.54 3.09 10.41
C LEU A 18 -2.25 3.73 10.92
N TYR A 19 -2.25 4.08 12.19
CA TYR A 19 -1.19 4.85 12.83
C TYR A 19 -1.11 4.52 14.33
N GLN A 20 0.11 4.43 14.85
CA GLN A 20 0.35 4.33 16.29
C GLN A 20 0.91 5.64 16.82
N SER A 21 0.26 6.19 17.85
CA SER A 21 0.68 7.43 18.51
C SER A 21 1.85 7.20 19.46
N MET A 22 2.73 8.21 19.57
CA MET A 22 3.86 8.26 20.51
C MET A 22 3.45 8.67 21.93
N SER A 23 2.17 8.97 22.20
CA SER A 23 1.71 9.17 23.58
C SER A 23 1.88 7.83 24.29
N GLY A 24 2.78 7.75 25.28
CA GLY A 24 3.20 6.52 25.99
C GLY A 24 2.10 5.73 26.73
N ASP A 25 0.84 5.98 26.41
CA ASP A 25 -0.36 5.26 26.82
C ASP A 25 -0.83 4.25 25.76
N ALA A 26 -0.28 4.29 24.53
CA ALA A 26 -0.51 3.28 23.50
C ALA A 26 0.54 2.17 23.63
N GLY A 27 0.11 0.97 24.03
CA GLY A 27 1.01 -0.19 24.05
C GLY A 27 1.63 -0.42 22.67
N GLU A 28 2.88 -0.88 22.62
CA GLU A 28 3.48 -1.45 21.40
C GLU A 28 2.49 -2.46 20.80
N GLY A 29 1.98 -2.19 19.61
CA GLY A 29 0.85 -2.94 19.09
C GLY A 29 0.66 -2.77 17.59
N THR A 30 0.43 -3.90 16.92
CA THR A 30 0.11 -3.94 15.50
C THR A 30 -1.32 -3.42 15.27
N ALA A 31 -1.47 -2.38 14.46
CA ALA A 31 -2.77 -1.92 14.00
C ALA A 31 -3.45 -3.00 13.14
N SER A 32 -4.76 -3.19 13.26
CA SER A 32 -5.49 -4.18 12.46
C SER A 32 -6.77 -3.61 11.86
N PHE A 33 -6.94 -3.80 10.55
CA PHE A 33 -8.18 -3.54 9.83
C PHE A 33 -8.62 -4.80 9.09
N GLN A 34 -9.85 -5.26 9.34
CA GLN A 34 -10.39 -6.46 8.71
C GLN A 34 -11.82 -6.21 8.24
N MET A 35 -12.11 -6.59 7.00
CA MET A 35 -13.46 -6.47 6.44
C MET A 35 -13.79 -7.68 5.56
N THR A 36 -15.00 -8.22 5.72
CA THR A 36 -15.52 -9.31 4.91
C THR A 36 -16.90 -8.94 4.38
N GLY A 37 -17.09 -8.97 3.07
CA GLY A 37 -18.32 -8.52 2.44
C GLY A 37 -18.50 -6.99 2.50
N GLY A 38 -19.62 -6.51 1.93
CA GLY A 38 -20.00 -5.10 1.99
C GLY A 38 -19.17 -4.21 1.07
N SER A 39 -19.20 -2.89 1.31
CA SER A 39 -18.51 -1.92 0.48
C SER A 39 -17.86 -0.79 1.27
N ILE A 40 -16.81 -0.21 0.69
CA ILE A 40 -16.19 1.05 1.13
C ILE A 40 -16.18 2.01 -0.06
N THR A 41 -16.72 3.21 0.14
CA THR A 41 -16.71 4.28 -0.84
C THR A 41 -15.93 5.47 -0.29
N ALA A 42 -14.75 5.71 -0.86
CA ALA A 42 -14.01 6.95 -0.67
C ALA A 42 -14.63 8.05 -1.55
N ASN A 43 -14.98 9.18 -0.94
CA ASN A 43 -15.53 10.33 -1.67
C ASN A 43 -14.47 11.38 -1.99
N SER A 44 -13.31 11.33 -1.31
CA SER A 44 -12.13 12.13 -1.64
C SER A 44 -10.86 11.49 -1.10
N GLY A 45 -9.70 11.84 -1.66
CA GLY A 45 -8.38 11.40 -1.19
C GLY A 45 -8.08 9.90 -1.38
N ASP A 46 -7.01 9.46 -0.74
CA ASP A 46 -6.47 8.11 -0.82
C ASP A 46 -7.28 7.14 0.05
N LEU A 47 -7.43 5.89 -0.36
CA LEU A 47 -8.24 4.95 0.41
C LEU A 47 -7.55 4.55 1.73
N PHE A 48 -6.41 3.88 1.63
CA PHE A 48 -5.61 3.48 2.80
C PHE A 48 -4.32 4.27 2.92
N TYR A 49 -4.02 4.72 4.14
CA TYR A 49 -2.72 5.29 4.49
C TYR A 49 -2.19 4.64 5.77
N VAL A 50 -0.94 4.18 5.72
CA VAL A 50 -0.29 3.56 6.88
C VAL A 50 1.06 4.23 7.14
N THR A 51 1.27 4.66 8.37
CA THR A 51 2.49 5.35 8.81
C THR A 51 2.78 5.05 10.28
N ASN A 52 4.06 5.01 10.65
CA ASN A 52 4.52 4.89 12.03
C ASN A 52 3.87 3.72 12.83
N THR A 53 3.72 2.55 12.21
CA THR A 53 3.08 1.38 12.85
C THR A 53 3.39 0.09 12.10
N ASP A 54 3.34 -1.03 12.81
CA ASP A 54 3.11 -2.34 12.20
C ASP A 54 1.60 -2.49 11.96
N ALA A 55 1.18 -2.94 10.78
CA ALA A 55 -0.23 -3.07 10.44
C ALA A 55 -0.59 -4.36 9.70
N VAL A 56 -1.80 -4.86 9.96
CA VAL A 56 -2.42 -5.96 9.22
C VAL A 56 -3.73 -5.49 8.62
N ILE A 57 -3.85 -5.58 7.30
CA ILE A 57 -5.06 -5.26 6.54
C ILE A 57 -5.55 -6.53 5.84
N LEU A 58 -6.76 -7.00 6.17
CA LEU A 58 -7.37 -8.17 5.54
C LEU A 58 -8.72 -7.79 4.94
N LEU A 59 -8.84 -7.89 3.61
CA LEU A 59 -10.08 -7.63 2.89
C LEU A 59 -10.53 -8.90 2.17
N SER A 60 -11.81 -9.25 2.30
CA SER A 60 -12.37 -10.36 1.54
C SER A 60 -13.78 -10.09 1.05
N GLY A 61 -14.04 -10.27 -0.24
CA GLY A 61 -15.36 -10.02 -0.84
C GLY A 61 -15.88 -8.59 -0.64
N VAL A 62 -14.99 -7.60 -0.55
CA VAL A 62 -15.36 -6.19 -0.33
C VAL A 62 -15.41 -5.44 -1.66
N ASP A 63 -16.45 -4.64 -1.87
CA ASP A 63 -16.53 -3.73 -3.01
C ASP A 63 -15.89 -2.38 -2.65
N LEU A 64 -14.78 -2.03 -3.31
CA LEU A 64 -14.09 -0.76 -3.10
C LEU A 64 -14.45 0.23 -4.20
N THR A 65 -14.75 1.47 -3.82
CA THR A 65 -14.86 2.60 -4.73
C THR A 65 -13.88 3.67 -4.27
N LEU A 66 -12.83 3.90 -5.06
CA LEU A 66 -11.82 4.91 -4.73
C LEU A 66 -12.23 6.29 -5.23
N ALA A 67 -11.82 7.33 -4.51
CA ALA A 67 -12.04 8.71 -4.94
C ALA A 67 -11.01 9.19 -5.96
N ASN A 68 -9.84 8.54 -5.98
CA ASN A 68 -8.73 8.75 -6.90
C ASN A 68 -8.14 7.38 -7.25
N ASN A 69 -7.05 7.34 -8.02
CA ASN A 69 -6.42 6.07 -8.38
C ASN A 69 -5.53 5.50 -7.27
N ASN A 70 -5.51 6.02 -6.03
CA ASN A 70 -4.57 5.59 -4.99
C ASN A 70 -5.23 4.67 -3.96
N LEU A 71 -4.89 3.39 -4.02
CA LEU A 71 -5.42 2.34 -3.15
C LEU A 71 -4.75 2.36 -1.78
N LEU A 72 -3.42 2.36 -1.76
CA LEU A 72 -2.65 2.19 -0.54
C LEU A 72 -1.34 2.98 -0.62
N THR A 73 -1.11 3.80 0.39
CA THR A 73 0.18 4.44 0.63
C THR A 73 0.76 3.94 1.94
N VAL A 74 1.95 3.35 1.90
CA VAL A 74 2.73 2.95 3.09
C VAL A 74 3.98 3.82 3.12
N ALA A 75 4.00 4.80 4.02
CA ALA A 75 5.10 5.77 4.03
C ALA A 75 5.31 6.41 5.40
N GLY A 76 6.54 6.89 5.65
CA GLY A 76 6.80 7.83 6.73
C GLY A 76 6.37 9.24 6.34
N ASN A 77 5.53 9.86 7.18
CA ASN A 77 5.06 11.22 6.96
C ASN A 77 6.13 12.28 7.29
N SER A 78 5.86 13.52 6.90
CA SER A 78 6.71 14.71 7.13
C SER A 78 6.91 15.09 8.60
N SER A 79 6.14 14.49 9.53
CA SER A 79 6.00 14.89 10.93
C SER A 79 5.54 16.33 11.16
N SER A 80 5.09 17.04 10.11
CA SER A 80 4.58 18.41 10.20
C SER A 80 3.39 18.54 11.15
N ARG A 81 2.60 17.47 11.29
CA ARG A 81 1.46 17.34 12.20
C ARG A 81 1.79 16.65 13.54
N GLY A 82 3.07 16.39 13.82
CA GLY A 82 3.54 15.77 15.06
C GLY A 82 3.46 14.23 15.10
N TRP A 83 3.30 13.58 13.96
CA TRP A 83 3.12 12.12 13.87
C TRP A 83 4.43 11.38 13.58
N GLY A 84 5.07 10.88 14.63
CA GLY A 84 6.34 10.16 14.50
C GLY A 84 7.53 11.11 14.33
N THR A 85 8.64 10.56 13.82
CA THR A 85 9.85 11.32 13.48
C THR A 85 10.14 11.19 11.99
N ALA A 86 10.25 12.31 11.28
CA ALA A 86 10.50 12.33 9.84
C ALA A 86 11.77 11.53 9.50
N GLY A 87 11.67 10.65 8.51
CA GLY A 87 12.76 9.75 8.10
C GLY A 87 12.93 8.50 8.98
N ALA A 88 12.12 8.36 10.04
CA ALA A 88 12.16 7.23 10.97
C ALA A 88 10.75 6.74 11.41
N ASN A 89 9.71 7.16 10.70
CA ASN A 89 8.30 6.88 10.98
C ASN A 89 7.63 6.06 9.86
N GLY A 90 8.40 5.22 9.17
CA GLY A 90 7.86 4.26 8.21
C GLY A 90 6.89 3.26 8.85
N ALA A 91 6.27 2.43 8.02
CA ALA A 91 5.33 1.41 8.46
C ALA A 91 5.66 0.04 7.90
N GLN A 92 5.32 -1.02 8.65
CA GLN A 92 5.44 -2.41 8.21
C GLN A 92 4.05 -3.01 8.05
N VAL A 93 3.66 -3.35 6.82
CA VAL A 93 2.27 -3.72 6.51
C VAL A 93 2.17 -5.12 5.92
N ALA A 94 1.26 -5.92 6.47
CA ALA A 94 0.78 -7.14 5.83
C ALA A 94 -0.63 -6.89 5.27
N PHE A 95 -0.74 -6.77 3.95
CA PHE A 95 -2.00 -6.56 3.24
C PHE A 95 -2.41 -7.85 2.52
N THR A 96 -3.60 -8.38 2.81
CA THR A 96 -4.17 -9.52 2.08
C THR A 96 -5.54 -9.18 1.52
N ALA A 97 -5.70 -9.40 0.21
CA ALA A 97 -6.98 -9.38 -0.47
C ALA A 97 -7.38 -10.80 -0.89
N ALA A 98 -8.63 -11.17 -0.67
CA ALA A 98 -9.16 -12.49 -0.98
C ALA A 98 -10.56 -12.44 -1.60
N ASP A 99 -10.81 -13.18 -2.67
CA ASP A 99 -12.15 -13.32 -3.27
C ASP A 99 -12.82 -11.96 -3.58
N MET A 100 -12.08 -11.04 -4.19
CA MET A 100 -12.53 -9.69 -4.51
C MET A 100 -11.76 -9.10 -5.69
N ALA A 101 -12.29 -8.03 -6.28
CA ALA A 101 -11.57 -7.18 -7.22
C ALA A 101 -11.03 -5.94 -6.50
N LEU A 102 -9.78 -5.60 -6.79
CA LEU A 102 -9.08 -4.41 -6.30
C LEU A 102 -8.68 -3.58 -7.52
N GLU A 103 -8.71 -2.27 -7.39
CA GLU A 103 -8.14 -1.36 -8.37
C GLU A 103 -7.36 -0.23 -7.70
N GLY A 104 -6.45 0.39 -8.46
CA GLY A 104 -5.66 1.53 -8.02
C GLY A 104 -4.18 1.22 -7.81
N ASP A 105 -3.42 2.26 -7.52
CA ASP A 105 -1.98 2.26 -7.33
C ASP A 105 -1.64 2.05 -5.86
N VAL A 106 -0.51 1.37 -5.65
CA VAL A 106 0.08 1.13 -4.34
C VAL A 106 1.47 1.75 -4.31
N THR A 107 1.72 2.57 -3.30
CA THR A 107 3.01 3.25 -3.12
C THR A 107 3.62 2.84 -1.79
N VAL A 108 4.90 2.50 -1.80
CA VAL A 108 5.67 2.20 -0.58
C VAL A 108 6.94 3.04 -0.59
N ASP A 109 7.19 3.81 0.47
CA ASP A 109 8.43 4.58 0.53
C ASP A 109 9.64 3.74 0.95
N THR A 110 10.84 4.28 0.75
CA THR A 110 12.09 3.54 1.02
C THR A 110 12.28 3.15 2.49
N ILE A 111 11.60 3.80 3.45
CA ILE A 111 11.71 3.47 4.87
C ILE A 111 10.57 2.59 5.41
N SER A 112 9.67 2.14 4.54
CA SER A 112 8.53 1.30 4.87
C SER A 112 8.60 -0.05 4.15
N ALA A 113 7.92 -1.07 4.69
CA ALA A 113 7.78 -2.38 4.06
C ALA A 113 6.32 -2.83 3.92
N LEU A 114 6.06 -3.53 2.83
CA LEU A 114 4.75 -4.07 2.48
C LEU A 114 4.87 -5.53 2.02
N GLN A 115 4.15 -6.41 2.70
CA GLN A 115 3.81 -7.75 2.22
C GLN A 115 2.41 -7.69 1.60
N PHE A 116 2.34 -7.67 0.26
CA PHE A 116 1.10 -7.57 -0.50
C PHE A 116 0.70 -8.93 -1.05
N LYS A 117 -0.41 -9.50 -0.58
CA LYS A 117 -0.85 -10.85 -0.94
C LYS A 117 -2.23 -10.85 -1.60
N LEU A 118 -2.28 -11.41 -2.81
CA LEU A 118 -3.52 -11.76 -3.50
C LEU A 118 -3.82 -13.24 -3.29
N ALA A 119 -5.00 -13.55 -2.74
CA ALA A 119 -5.41 -14.90 -2.39
C ALA A 119 -6.80 -15.23 -2.92
N ASN A 120 -7.16 -16.52 -2.93
CA ASN A 120 -8.51 -17.02 -3.18
C ASN A 120 -9.21 -16.36 -4.39
N GLY A 121 -8.55 -16.32 -5.55
CA GLY A 121 -9.14 -15.75 -6.76
C GLY A 121 -9.19 -14.22 -6.83
N ALA A 122 -8.55 -13.51 -5.89
CA ALA A 122 -8.51 -12.05 -5.94
C ALA A 122 -7.90 -11.53 -7.24
N VAL A 123 -8.48 -10.45 -7.76
CA VAL A 123 -8.02 -9.77 -8.98
C VAL A 123 -7.57 -8.37 -8.62
N PHE A 124 -6.32 -8.04 -8.92
CA PHE A 124 -5.78 -6.69 -8.74
C PHE A 124 -5.54 -6.02 -10.08
N ASN A 125 -6.14 -4.85 -10.29
CA ASN A 125 -5.91 -4.00 -11.47
C ASN A 125 -5.17 -2.73 -11.02
N GLY A 126 -3.85 -2.72 -11.14
CA GLY A 126 -3.07 -1.63 -10.55
C GLY A 126 -1.58 -1.73 -10.75
N SER A 127 -0.89 -0.70 -10.29
CA SER A 127 0.57 -0.64 -10.20
C SER A 127 1.03 -0.65 -8.75
N LEU A 128 2.25 -1.13 -8.51
CA LEU A 128 2.88 -1.09 -7.19
C LEU A 128 4.31 -0.59 -7.36
N ASN A 129 4.65 0.50 -6.67
CA ASN A 129 5.94 1.16 -6.83
C ASN A 129 6.57 1.53 -5.49
N ILE A 130 7.87 1.25 -5.38
CA ILE A 130 8.74 1.78 -4.34
C ILE A 130 9.14 3.21 -4.74
N VAL A 131 9.04 4.16 -3.82
CA VAL A 131 9.44 5.57 -4.00
C VAL A 131 10.40 6.01 -2.91
N GLU A 132 11.20 7.04 -3.16
CA GLU A 132 12.06 7.59 -2.13
C GLU A 132 11.25 8.24 -1.00
N ASN A 133 11.66 8.00 0.24
CA ASN A 133 11.15 8.76 1.38
C ASN A 133 11.62 10.22 1.27
N GLU A 134 10.69 11.17 1.35
CA GLU A 134 10.99 12.60 1.16
C GLU A 134 11.96 13.17 2.20
N ALA A 135 11.99 12.60 3.41
CA ALA A 135 12.90 13.03 4.47
C ALA A 135 14.30 12.37 4.37
N GLY A 136 14.55 11.53 3.37
CA GLY A 136 15.84 10.88 3.15
C GLY A 136 16.22 9.89 4.25
N GLY A 137 15.23 9.23 4.86
CA GLY A 137 15.47 8.21 5.88
C GLY A 137 16.23 6.99 5.35
N THR A 138 16.69 6.12 6.26
CA THR A 138 17.50 4.94 5.88
C THR A 138 16.64 3.86 5.23
N PRO A 139 16.91 3.45 3.97
CA PRO A 139 16.08 2.46 3.30
C PRO A 139 16.07 1.09 3.98
N VAL A 140 14.90 0.45 4.00
CA VAL A 140 14.76 -0.98 4.33
C VAL A 140 14.98 -1.84 3.09
N SER A 141 15.28 -3.13 3.26
CA SER A 141 15.60 -4.01 2.13
C SER A 141 14.39 -4.69 1.50
N ASP A 142 13.26 -4.75 2.20
CA ASP A 142 12.05 -5.50 1.84
C ASP A 142 10.82 -4.62 1.61
N ASN A 143 11.02 -3.42 1.04
CA ASN A 143 9.96 -2.44 0.82
C ASN A 143 8.67 -3.00 0.22
N ALA A 144 8.77 -3.86 -0.80
CA ALA A 144 7.60 -4.42 -1.45
C ALA A 144 7.78 -5.89 -1.82
N VAL A 145 7.21 -6.79 -1.02
CA VAL A 145 7.12 -8.21 -1.29
C VAL A 145 5.71 -8.54 -1.79
N VAL A 146 5.59 -8.85 -3.07
CA VAL A 146 4.30 -9.18 -3.69
C VAL A 146 4.15 -10.69 -3.85
N THR A 147 3.02 -11.22 -3.40
CA THR A 147 2.62 -12.62 -3.60
C THR A 147 1.33 -12.68 -4.41
N VAL A 148 1.41 -13.19 -5.64
CA VAL A 148 0.24 -13.53 -6.46
C VAL A 148 -0.06 -15.00 -6.21
N GLY A 149 -1.07 -15.28 -5.38
CA GLY A 149 -1.46 -16.64 -5.01
C GLY A 149 -2.09 -17.42 -6.16
N THR A 150 -2.21 -18.74 -5.99
CA THR A 150 -2.88 -19.60 -6.97
C THR A 150 -4.31 -19.15 -7.23
N GLY A 151 -4.67 -19.06 -8.51
CA GLY A 151 -5.98 -18.57 -8.96
C GLY A 151 -6.15 -17.05 -8.89
N ALA A 152 -5.27 -16.32 -8.19
CA ALA A 152 -5.29 -14.87 -8.19
C ALA A 152 -4.70 -14.30 -9.49
N THR A 153 -5.11 -13.07 -9.81
CA THR A 153 -4.67 -12.36 -11.01
C THR A 153 -4.18 -10.97 -10.67
N TRP A 154 -3.03 -10.58 -11.21
CA TRP A 154 -2.56 -9.20 -11.22
C TRP A 154 -2.52 -8.68 -12.67
N ASN A 155 -3.36 -7.69 -12.96
CA ASN A 155 -3.39 -6.95 -14.20
C ASN A 155 -2.60 -5.65 -14.03
N LEU A 156 -1.45 -5.55 -14.69
CA LEU A 156 -0.63 -4.34 -14.62
C LEU A 156 -1.33 -3.20 -15.37
N THR A 157 -1.38 -2.04 -14.75
CA THR A 157 -1.85 -0.78 -15.35
C THR A 157 -0.70 0.21 -15.59
N GLY A 158 0.50 -0.15 -15.16
CA GLY A 158 1.72 0.64 -15.27
C GLY A 158 2.95 -0.19 -14.95
N ASN A 159 4.13 0.38 -15.19
CA ASN A 159 5.37 -0.23 -14.71
C ASN A 159 5.38 -0.29 -13.18
N CYS A 160 5.95 -1.36 -12.65
CA CYS A 160 6.02 -1.61 -11.22
C CYS A 160 7.47 -1.74 -10.77
N THR A 161 7.75 -1.32 -9.54
CA THR A 161 9.05 -1.52 -8.88
C THR A 161 8.80 -2.17 -7.53
N VAL A 162 9.27 -3.40 -7.35
CA VAL A 162 9.05 -4.19 -6.13
C VAL A 162 10.34 -4.84 -5.67
N THR A 163 10.45 -5.23 -4.41
CA THR A 163 11.63 -5.96 -3.93
C THR A 163 11.60 -7.40 -4.40
N THR A 164 10.47 -8.08 -4.23
CA THR A 164 10.35 -9.51 -4.50
C THR A 164 8.99 -9.84 -5.06
N LEU A 165 8.97 -10.71 -6.07
CA LEU A 165 7.75 -11.24 -6.67
C LEU A 165 7.68 -12.76 -6.49
N LYS A 166 6.65 -13.22 -5.76
CA LYS A 166 6.29 -14.64 -5.63
C LYS A 166 5.02 -14.90 -6.44
N ASN A 167 5.18 -15.37 -7.67
CA ASN A 167 4.04 -15.61 -8.57
C ASN A 167 3.66 -17.10 -8.63
N ASN A 168 2.46 -17.43 -8.16
CA ASN A 168 1.81 -18.74 -8.30
C ASN A 168 0.46 -18.64 -9.05
N GLY A 169 0.11 -17.44 -9.53
CA GLY A 169 -1.14 -17.13 -10.22
C GLY A 169 -0.89 -16.58 -11.62
N THR A 170 -1.73 -15.65 -12.05
CA THR A 170 -1.63 -15.02 -13.37
C THR A 170 -1.18 -13.58 -13.23
N ILE A 171 -0.22 -13.17 -14.07
CA ILE A 171 0.15 -11.77 -14.24
C ILE A 171 -0.09 -11.39 -15.70
N ASN A 172 -0.94 -10.40 -15.91
CA ASN A 172 -1.20 -9.81 -17.21
C ASN A 172 -0.40 -8.52 -17.31
N PHE A 173 0.70 -8.58 -18.07
CA PHE A 173 1.66 -7.47 -18.16
C PHE A 173 1.12 -6.26 -18.92
N ASN A 174 0.17 -6.44 -19.85
CA ASN A 174 -0.48 -5.34 -20.59
C ASN A 174 0.49 -4.34 -21.24
N GLY A 175 1.68 -4.78 -21.65
CA GLY A 175 2.73 -3.92 -22.23
C GLY A 175 3.65 -3.24 -21.21
N TYR A 176 3.49 -3.52 -19.92
CA TYR A 176 4.32 -3.03 -18.82
C TYR A 176 5.30 -4.08 -18.29
N ALA A 177 6.19 -3.66 -17.40
CA ALA A 177 7.16 -4.52 -16.75
C ALA A 177 7.18 -4.34 -15.22
N ILE A 178 7.70 -5.35 -14.52
CA ILE A 178 8.00 -5.31 -13.10
C ILE A 178 9.52 -5.31 -12.96
N THR A 179 10.08 -4.27 -12.34
CA THR A 179 11.50 -4.19 -11.99
C THR A 179 11.68 -4.62 -10.54
N LEU A 180 12.58 -5.57 -10.31
CA LEU A 180 12.95 -6.03 -8.98
C LEU A 180 14.07 -5.15 -8.39
N ALA A 181 14.24 -5.17 -7.07
CA ALA A 181 15.29 -4.37 -6.39
C ALA A 181 16.72 -4.72 -6.83
N ASP A 182 16.96 -5.91 -7.37
CA ASP A 182 18.25 -6.31 -7.95
C ASP A 182 18.45 -5.87 -9.42
N GLY A 183 17.48 -5.13 -9.96
CA GLY A 183 17.46 -4.65 -11.35
C GLY A 183 16.89 -5.65 -12.36
N THR A 184 16.47 -6.84 -11.92
CA THR A 184 15.83 -7.83 -12.79
C THR A 184 14.52 -7.28 -13.32
N VAL A 185 14.33 -7.30 -14.64
CA VAL A 185 13.09 -6.90 -15.29
C VAL A 185 12.29 -8.14 -15.65
N VAL A 186 11.06 -8.22 -15.14
CA VAL A 186 10.08 -9.25 -15.47
C VAL A 186 9.02 -8.64 -16.39
N SER A 187 8.90 -9.18 -17.60
CA SER A 187 7.92 -8.75 -18.60
C SER A 187 7.49 -9.94 -19.47
N LYS A 188 6.50 -9.74 -20.35
CA LYS A 188 6.02 -10.74 -21.31
C LYS A 188 5.92 -10.16 -22.71
#